data_AF-A0A365TRN3-F1
#
_entry.id   AF-A0A365TRN3-F1
#
_cell.length_a   1.000
_cell.length_b   1.000
_cell.length_c   1.000
_cell.angle_alpha   90.00
_cell.angle_beta   90.00
_cell.angle_gamma   90.00
#
_symmetry.space_group_name_H-M   'P 1'
#
loop_
_entity.id
_entity.type
_entity.pdbx_description
1 polymer ?
#
loop_
_entity_poly.entity_id
_entity_poly.type
_entity_poly.pdbx_seq_one_letter_code
_entity_poly.pdbx_strand_id
1 'polypeptide(L)'
;MLQRLREDINSVFDRDPAARNFLEVLTNYPGLHALLLHRCGHWLWKKNLKWLARTLSTFSRWLTGIEIHPGATIGRRFFIDHGMGVVIGETAHVGDNVTLYQGVTLGGTSWNKGKRHPTLGDGVIVGAGAKILGPFTVGAGAKIGSNAVVTKEVPPGATVVGIPGKIVKRADPDVEEALDVDPARREAICQKFGFDAYGVSQDMPDPVARSMQAMLDHMHAVDERIERMCSTLRKLDDNYRDGRLPALRDEDFADVLDEHDTGCPDVDQRSTAPASAKSSAESSNTPENEPKAEQEKLPPRNG
;
A
#
# COMPACT_ATOMS: atom_id res chain seq x y z
N MET A 1 8.92 35.62 -13.20
CA MET A 1 8.02 34.47 -13.45
C MET A 1 8.57 33.56 -14.54
N LEU A 2 8.80 34.07 -15.76
CA LEU A 2 9.33 33.33 -16.92
C LEU A 2 10.57 32.44 -16.64
N GLN A 3 11.56 32.92 -15.88
CA GLN A 3 12.73 32.11 -15.48
C GLN A 3 12.34 30.82 -14.76
N ARG A 4 11.38 30.87 -13.81
CA ARG A 4 10.90 29.67 -13.10
C ARG A 4 10.15 28.72 -14.03
N LEU A 5 9.32 29.24 -14.93
CA LEU A 5 8.65 28.42 -15.96
C LEU A 5 9.67 27.65 -16.81
N ARG A 6 10.78 28.30 -17.20
CA ARG A 6 11.87 27.62 -17.91
C ARG A 6 12.58 26.59 -17.05
N GLU A 7 12.83 26.87 -15.77
CA GLU A 7 13.38 25.88 -14.83
C GLU A 7 12.47 24.65 -14.68
N ASP A 8 11.16 24.83 -14.53
CA ASP A 8 10.23 23.72 -14.36
C ASP A 8 10.14 22.87 -15.64
N ILE A 9 10.04 23.51 -16.82
CA ILE A 9 10.03 22.84 -18.12
C ILE A 9 11.34 22.06 -18.35
N ASN A 10 12.50 22.67 -18.07
CA ASN A 10 13.77 21.96 -18.11
C ASN A 10 13.75 20.72 -17.19
N SER A 11 13.21 20.84 -15.97
CA SER A 11 13.13 19.72 -15.03
C SER A 11 12.17 18.59 -15.42
N VAL A 12 11.33 18.79 -16.46
CA VAL A 12 10.62 17.69 -17.13
C VAL A 12 11.60 16.93 -18.03
N PHE A 13 12.31 17.62 -18.94
CA PHE A 13 13.32 16.99 -19.82
C PHE A 13 14.45 16.29 -19.04
N ASP A 14 14.84 16.83 -17.88
CA ASP A 14 15.89 16.24 -17.04
C ASP A 14 15.44 14.96 -16.30
N ARG A 15 14.13 14.60 -16.32
CA ARG A 15 13.56 13.52 -15.48
C ARG A 15 12.63 12.55 -16.21
N ASP A 16 12.00 12.95 -17.30
CA ASP A 16 11.09 12.11 -18.09
C ASP A 16 11.67 11.84 -19.49
N PRO A 17 12.12 10.60 -19.76
CA PRO A 17 12.59 10.18 -21.09
C PRO A 17 11.54 10.29 -22.22
N ALA A 18 10.25 10.40 -21.90
CA ALA A 18 9.18 10.59 -22.88
C ALA A 18 9.03 12.06 -23.35
N ALA A 19 9.69 13.02 -22.71
CA ALA A 19 9.60 14.43 -23.03
C ALA A 19 10.37 14.80 -24.32
N ARG A 20 9.73 14.65 -25.49
CA ARG A 20 10.41 14.81 -26.79
C ARG A 20 10.67 16.26 -27.22
N ASN A 21 9.77 17.20 -26.89
CA ASN A 21 9.85 18.57 -27.39
C ASN A 21 9.10 19.59 -26.51
N PHE A 22 9.46 20.87 -26.63
CA PHE A 22 8.92 21.95 -25.79
C PHE A 22 7.41 22.16 -25.93
N LEU A 23 6.85 21.99 -27.13
CA LEU A 23 5.42 22.18 -27.37
C LEU A 23 4.62 21.09 -26.66
N GLU A 24 5.02 19.83 -26.81
CA GLU A 24 4.46 18.67 -26.11
C GLU A 24 4.54 18.82 -24.59
N VAL A 25 5.69 19.24 -24.04
CA VAL A 25 5.81 19.52 -22.59
C VAL A 25 4.86 20.64 -22.16
N LEU A 26 4.68 21.68 -22.97
CA LEU A 26 3.80 22.81 -22.64
C LEU A 26 2.31 22.46 -22.79
N THR A 27 1.90 21.60 -23.73
CA THR A 27 0.48 21.29 -23.99
C THR A 27 -0.03 20.04 -23.28
N ASN A 28 0.82 19.03 -23.04
CA ASN A 28 0.36 17.69 -22.67
C ASN A 28 0.70 17.27 -21.23
N TYR A 29 1.45 18.06 -20.45
CA TYR A 29 1.86 17.68 -19.09
C TYR A 29 0.94 18.30 -18.02
N PRO A 30 -0.02 17.54 -17.44
CA PRO A 30 -0.94 18.07 -16.42
C PRO A 30 -0.21 18.54 -15.16
N GLY A 31 0.93 17.93 -14.82
CA GLY A 31 1.80 18.36 -13.72
C GLY A 31 2.30 19.80 -13.86
N LEU A 32 2.74 20.17 -15.07
CA LEU A 32 3.18 21.54 -15.36
C LEU A 32 2.00 22.52 -15.30
N HIS A 33 0.85 22.15 -15.89
CA HIS A 33 -0.36 22.99 -15.86
C HIS A 33 -0.82 23.26 -14.43
N ALA A 34 -0.90 22.22 -13.59
CA ALA A 34 -1.30 22.32 -12.20
C ALA A 34 -0.33 23.19 -11.38
N LEU A 35 0.99 23.07 -11.61
CA LEU A 35 1.99 23.92 -10.96
C LEU A 35 1.85 25.40 -11.34
N LEU A 36 1.53 25.71 -12.59
CA LEU A 36 1.33 27.09 -13.06
C LEU A 36 0.03 27.69 -12.50
N LEU A 37 -1.08 26.96 -12.57
CA LEU A 37 -2.36 27.36 -11.98
C LEU A 37 -2.26 27.51 -10.45
N HIS A 38 -1.58 26.59 -9.77
CA HIS A 38 -1.27 26.71 -8.35
C HIS A 38 -0.47 27.98 -8.04
N ARG A 39 0.58 28.32 -8.79
CA ARG A 39 1.39 29.52 -8.52
C ARG A 39 0.58 30.81 -8.67
N CYS A 40 -0.35 30.87 -9.63
CA CYS A 40 -1.32 31.95 -9.74
C CYS A 40 -2.30 31.97 -8.54
N GLY A 41 -2.85 30.82 -8.16
CA GLY A 41 -3.73 30.66 -7.00
C GLY A 41 -3.06 31.02 -5.67
N HIS A 42 -1.79 30.67 -5.49
CA HIS A 42 -0.97 30.98 -4.32
C HIS A 42 -0.66 32.49 -4.21
N TRP A 43 -0.46 33.18 -5.35
CA TRP A 43 -0.36 34.63 -5.39
C TRP A 43 -1.69 35.30 -4.95
N LEU A 44 -2.83 34.84 -5.49
CA LEU A 44 -4.17 35.29 -5.05
C LEU A 44 -4.39 35.03 -3.55
N TRP A 45 -4.00 33.85 -3.07
CA TRP A 45 -4.09 33.46 -1.66
C TRP A 45 -3.25 34.37 -0.75
N LYS A 46 -2.05 34.76 -1.17
CA LYS A 46 -1.18 35.72 -0.47
C LYS A 46 -1.70 37.17 -0.54
N LYS A 47 -2.46 37.53 -1.58
CA LYS A 47 -3.23 38.79 -1.67
C LYS A 47 -4.58 38.76 -0.93
N ASN A 48 -4.81 37.74 -0.09
CA ASN A 48 -6.05 37.52 0.67
C ASN A 48 -7.32 37.32 -0.20
N LEU A 49 -7.18 37.10 -1.50
CA LEU A 49 -8.27 36.78 -2.43
C LEU A 49 -8.62 35.29 -2.34
N LYS A 50 -8.95 34.83 -1.13
CA LYS A 50 -9.08 33.41 -0.76
C LYS A 50 -10.09 32.65 -1.62
N TRP A 51 -11.22 33.28 -1.95
CA TRP A 51 -12.26 32.68 -2.80
C TRP A 51 -11.75 32.44 -4.22
N LEU A 52 -11.23 33.48 -4.90
CA LEU A 52 -10.66 33.36 -6.25
C LEU A 52 -9.54 32.30 -6.31
N ALA A 53 -8.67 32.28 -5.30
CA ALA A 53 -7.63 31.28 -5.17
C ALA A 53 -8.18 29.84 -5.06
N ARG A 54 -9.24 29.62 -4.26
CA ARG A 54 -9.91 28.32 -4.13
C ARG A 54 -10.62 27.92 -5.43
N THR A 55 -11.36 28.83 -6.07
CA THR A 55 -12.02 28.58 -7.37
C THR A 55 -11.01 28.17 -8.44
N LEU A 56 -9.86 28.84 -8.52
CA LEU A 56 -8.79 28.50 -9.47
C LEU A 56 -8.14 27.13 -9.16
N SER A 57 -7.99 26.78 -7.88
CA SER A 57 -7.52 25.44 -7.45
C SER A 57 -8.51 24.33 -7.79
N THR A 58 -9.82 24.57 -7.60
CA THR A 58 -10.87 23.62 -8.03
C THR A 58 -10.90 23.45 -9.55
N PHE A 59 -10.76 24.54 -10.32
CA PHE A 59 -10.63 24.48 -11.77
C PHE A 59 -9.38 23.71 -12.21
N SER A 60 -8.23 23.96 -11.57
CA SER A 60 -6.99 23.21 -11.81
C SER A 60 -7.18 21.70 -11.58
N ARG A 61 -7.83 21.31 -10.48
CA ARG A 61 -8.17 19.91 -10.18
C ARG A 61 -9.05 19.30 -11.27
N TRP A 62 -10.10 20.01 -11.70
CA TRP A 62 -11.00 19.54 -12.75
C TRP A 62 -10.28 19.34 -14.09
N LEU A 63 -9.37 20.25 -14.44
CA LEU A 63 -8.62 20.21 -15.71
C LEU A 63 -7.49 19.17 -15.73
N THR A 64 -6.85 18.88 -14.59
CA THR A 64 -5.58 18.13 -14.53
C THR A 64 -5.61 16.85 -13.70
N GLY A 65 -6.67 16.63 -12.91
CA GLY A 65 -6.72 15.53 -11.92
C GLY A 65 -5.85 15.75 -10.67
N ILE A 66 -5.15 16.89 -10.56
CA ILE A 66 -4.23 17.21 -9.45
C ILE A 66 -4.88 18.27 -8.54
N GLU A 67 -5.07 17.96 -7.24
CA GLU A 67 -5.47 18.97 -6.25
C GLU A 67 -4.25 19.56 -5.53
N ILE A 68 -3.93 20.83 -5.81
CA ILE A 68 -2.97 21.60 -5.00
C ILE A 68 -3.70 22.74 -4.29
N HIS A 69 -3.68 22.73 -2.96
CA HIS A 69 -4.28 23.81 -2.18
C HIS A 69 -3.51 25.14 -2.38
N PRO A 70 -4.16 26.30 -2.56
CA PRO A 70 -3.47 27.57 -2.77
C PRO A 70 -2.56 27.99 -1.61
N GLY A 71 -2.86 27.54 -0.40
CA GLY A 71 -2.04 27.77 0.79
C GLY A 71 -0.74 26.97 0.87
N ALA A 72 -0.62 25.87 0.11
CA ALA A 72 0.60 25.06 0.10
C ALA A 72 1.79 25.87 -0.42
N THR A 73 2.99 25.57 0.06
CA THR A 73 4.23 26.23 -0.40
C THR A 73 5.07 25.23 -1.18
N ILE A 74 5.40 25.57 -2.43
CA ILE A 74 6.14 24.72 -3.37
C ILE A 74 7.38 25.47 -3.89
N GLY A 75 8.51 24.76 -3.92
CA GLY A 75 9.79 25.23 -4.44
C GLY A 75 9.90 25.30 -5.97
N ARG A 76 11.13 25.19 -6.47
CA ARG A 76 11.53 25.26 -7.88
C ARG A 76 11.82 23.86 -8.41
N ARG A 77 11.60 23.62 -9.71
CA ARG A 77 11.88 22.32 -10.35
C ARG A 77 11.16 21.17 -9.64
N PHE A 78 9.95 21.46 -9.19
CA PHE A 78 9.02 20.51 -8.60
C PHE A 78 8.32 19.77 -9.72
N PHE A 79 8.53 18.46 -9.78
CA PHE A 79 8.01 17.62 -10.86
C PHE A 79 6.83 16.79 -10.34
N ILE A 80 5.74 16.78 -11.12
CA ILE A 80 4.60 15.89 -10.91
C ILE A 80 4.49 15.04 -12.16
N ASP A 81 4.82 13.76 -12.04
CA ASP A 81 4.76 12.80 -13.13
C ASP A 81 3.42 12.04 -13.10
N HIS A 82 2.82 11.87 -14.29
CA HIS A 82 1.45 11.42 -14.58
C HIS A 82 0.31 12.19 -13.87
N GLY A 83 0.46 12.56 -12.59
CA GLY A 83 -0.32 13.55 -11.85
C GLY A 83 -1.71 13.16 -11.38
N MET A 84 -2.40 12.28 -12.08
CA MET A 84 -3.78 11.89 -11.74
C MET A 84 -3.92 11.46 -10.27
N GLY A 85 -4.82 12.10 -9.53
CA GLY A 85 -5.07 11.78 -8.11
C GLY A 85 -4.01 12.28 -7.12
N VAL A 86 -3.07 13.14 -7.53
CA VAL A 86 -2.15 13.81 -6.60
C VAL A 86 -2.91 14.86 -5.77
N VAL A 87 -2.72 14.83 -4.44
CA VAL A 87 -3.40 15.72 -3.48
C VAL A 87 -2.39 16.36 -2.52
N ILE A 88 -2.30 17.69 -2.55
CA ILE A 88 -1.36 18.49 -1.74
C ILE A 88 -2.16 19.46 -0.86
N GLY A 89 -2.21 19.18 0.44
CA GLY A 89 -3.04 19.92 1.40
C GLY A 89 -2.48 21.26 1.88
N GLU A 90 -3.32 22.03 2.58
CA GLU A 90 -3.13 23.47 2.83
C GLU A 90 -1.79 23.91 3.42
N THR A 91 -1.26 23.15 4.38
CA THR A 91 -0.03 23.52 5.11
C THR A 91 1.17 22.66 4.71
N ALA A 92 1.06 21.97 3.58
CA ALA A 92 2.16 21.24 2.98
C ALA A 92 3.27 22.23 2.56
N HIS A 93 4.51 21.83 2.83
CA HIS A 93 5.69 22.52 2.35
C HIS A 93 6.48 21.52 1.51
N VAL A 94 6.87 21.93 0.30
CA VAL A 94 7.57 21.09 -0.67
C VAL A 94 8.81 21.84 -1.13
N GLY A 95 9.98 21.25 -0.90
CA GLY A 95 11.28 21.81 -1.25
C GLY A 95 11.55 21.94 -2.75
N ASP A 96 12.77 22.34 -3.06
CA ASP A 96 13.31 22.37 -4.42
C ASP A 96 13.58 20.94 -4.93
N ASN A 97 13.51 20.72 -6.24
CA ASN A 97 13.81 19.43 -6.90
C ASN A 97 12.95 18.20 -6.51
N VAL A 98 11.90 18.35 -5.69
CA VAL A 98 11.02 17.22 -5.32
C VAL A 98 10.30 16.64 -6.55
N THR A 99 10.08 15.32 -6.55
CA THR A 99 9.27 14.60 -7.55
C THR A 99 8.15 13.81 -6.88
N LEU A 100 6.89 13.98 -7.32
CA LEU A 100 5.77 13.11 -6.96
C LEU A 100 5.23 12.37 -8.20
N TYR A 101 4.85 11.11 -8.03
CA TYR A 101 4.10 10.34 -9.02
C TYR A 101 2.58 10.42 -8.79
N GLN A 102 1.78 9.82 -9.67
CA GLN A 102 0.31 9.73 -9.58
C GLN A 102 -0.20 9.18 -8.24
N GLY A 103 -1.40 9.60 -7.81
CA GLY A 103 -2.07 9.10 -6.61
C GLY A 103 -1.42 9.46 -5.26
N VAL A 104 -0.36 10.26 -5.25
CA VAL A 104 0.36 10.67 -4.03
C VAL A 104 -0.47 11.65 -3.19
N THR A 105 -0.49 11.47 -1.86
CA THR A 105 -1.22 12.37 -0.95
C THR A 105 -0.30 12.94 0.13
N LEU A 106 -0.18 14.28 0.16
CA LEU A 106 0.44 15.04 1.26
C LEU A 106 -0.67 15.52 2.21
N GLY A 107 -1.17 14.58 3.01
CA GLY A 107 -2.40 14.69 3.78
C GLY A 107 -2.19 15.16 5.22
N GLY A 108 -3.30 15.46 5.91
CA GLY A 108 -3.30 15.88 7.31
C GLY A 108 -4.03 14.89 8.22
N THR A 109 -3.57 14.80 9.47
CA THR A 109 -4.08 13.85 10.48
C THR A 109 -4.95 14.48 11.57
N SER A 110 -5.27 15.78 11.45
CA SER A 110 -6.03 16.51 12.46
C SER A 110 -6.99 17.51 11.84
N TRP A 111 -8.16 17.68 12.48
CA TRP A 111 -9.17 18.68 12.17
C TRP A 111 -8.79 20.10 12.64
N ASN A 112 -7.75 20.22 13.48
CA ASN A 112 -7.33 21.49 14.07
C ASN A 112 -6.73 22.46 13.04
N LYS A 113 -7.01 23.76 13.22
CA LYS A 113 -6.41 24.82 12.41
C LYS A 113 -4.91 24.93 12.72
N GLY A 114 -4.07 24.82 11.69
CA GLY A 114 -2.62 24.93 11.82
C GLY A 114 -1.82 24.09 10.81
N LYS A 115 -0.52 23.94 11.09
CA LYS A 115 0.38 22.99 10.41
C LYS A 115 -0.09 21.57 10.73
N ARG A 116 -0.54 20.86 9.71
CA ARG A 116 -1.13 19.50 9.82
C ARG A 116 -0.74 18.55 8.69
N HIS A 117 -0.16 19.08 7.61
CA HIS A 117 0.33 18.35 6.43
C HIS A 117 1.87 18.35 6.42
N PRO A 118 2.55 17.43 5.70
CA PRO A 118 3.99 17.22 5.84
C PRO A 118 4.85 18.37 5.31
N THR A 119 6.15 18.29 5.61
CA THR A 119 7.22 19.06 4.98
C THR A 119 8.12 18.10 4.22
N LEU A 120 8.24 18.24 2.91
CA LEU A 120 9.21 17.50 2.10
C LEU A 120 10.45 18.37 1.90
N GLY A 121 11.62 17.87 2.29
CA GLY A 121 12.92 18.48 2.00
C GLY A 121 13.29 18.42 0.52
N ASP A 122 14.40 19.04 0.15
CA ASP A 122 14.83 19.15 -1.25
C ASP A 122 15.19 17.77 -1.85
N GLY A 123 14.86 17.55 -3.12
CA GLY A 123 15.19 16.32 -3.85
C GLY A 123 14.49 15.04 -3.37
N VAL A 124 13.46 15.14 -2.53
CA VAL A 124 12.63 14.00 -2.13
C VAL A 124 11.90 13.41 -3.34
N ILE A 125 11.83 12.08 -3.41
CA ILE A 125 11.07 11.34 -4.43
C ILE A 125 9.95 10.56 -3.76
N VAL A 126 8.72 10.69 -4.25
CA VAL A 126 7.53 10.03 -3.68
C VAL A 126 6.84 9.19 -4.76
N GLY A 127 6.98 7.87 -4.66
CA GLY A 127 6.45 6.86 -5.57
C GLY A 127 4.93 6.82 -5.66
N ALA A 128 4.42 6.21 -6.72
CA ALA A 128 3.01 6.23 -7.08
C ALA A 128 2.11 5.71 -5.95
N GLY A 129 1.01 6.42 -5.67
CA GLY A 129 0.04 6.04 -4.66
C GLY A 129 0.46 6.23 -3.20
N ALA A 130 1.69 6.66 -2.90
CA ALA A 130 2.15 6.82 -1.52
C ALA A 130 1.36 7.90 -0.74
N LYS A 131 1.22 7.71 0.57
CA LYS A 131 0.43 8.57 1.47
C LYS A 131 1.31 9.08 2.62
N ILE A 132 1.56 10.38 2.67
CA ILE A 132 2.40 11.02 3.70
C ILE A 132 1.48 11.89 4.56
N LEU A 133 1.23 11.47 5.81
CA LEU A 133 0.07 11.91 6.59
C LEU A 133 0.49 12.51 7.94
N GLY A 134 0.50 13.84 8.06
CA GLY A 134 0.73 14.56 9.32
C GLY A 134 1.75 15.71 9.22
N PRO A 135 1.91 16.52 10.29
CA PRO A 135 2.71 17.76 10.29
C PRO A 135 4.24 17.58 10.33
N PHE A 136 4.77 16.42 9.94
CA PHE A 136 6.15 16.00 10.17
C PHE A 136 7.08 16.23 8.96
N THR A 137 8.39 16.07 9.14
CA THR A 137 9.40 16.26 8.08
C THR A 137 9.83 14.96 7.40
N VAL A 138 9.90 14.98 6.07
CA VAL A 138 10.63 14.01 5.24
C VAL A 138 11.92 14.67 4.78
N GLY A 139 13.07 14.14 5.22
CA GLY A 139 14.37 14.74 5.01
C GLY A 139 14.81 14.80 3.53
N ALA A 140 15.73 15.72 3.22
CA ALA A 140 16.21 15.93 1.86
C ALA A 140 16.78 14.64 1.23
N GLY A 141 16.52 14.43 -0.06
CA GLY A 141 16.94 13.23 -0.82
C GLY A 141 16.30 11.91 -0.41
N ALA A 142 15.35 11.90 0.54
CA ALA A 142 14.65 10.68 0.95
C ALA A 142 13.74 10.14 -0.16
N LYS A 143 13.55 8.82 -0.19
CA LYS A 143 12.74 8.10 -1.18
C LYS A 143 11.58 7.39 -0.51
N ILE A 144 10.35 7.70 -0.91
CA ILE A 144 9.15 7.03 -0.42
C ILE A 144 8.69 6.08 -1.52
N GLY A 145 8.64 4.77 -1.24
CA GLY A 145 8.20 3.75 -2.18
C GLY A 145 6.72 3.85 -2.52
N SER A 146 6.34 3.28 -3.66
CA SER A 146 4.95 3.25 -4.13
C SER A 146 4.00 2.64 -3.09
N ASN A 147 2.80 3.20 -2.98
CA ASN A 147 1.76 2.86 -1.99
C ASN A 147 2.17 2.93 -0.50
N ALA A 148 3.38 3.34 -0.14
CA ALA A 148 3.82 3.40 1.25
C ALA A 148 3.04 4.44 2.07
N VAL A 149 2.68 4.10 3.32
CA VAL A 149 1.88 4.96 4.21
C VAL A 149 2.76 5.49 5.34
N VAL A 150 3.26 6.71 5.17
CA VAL A 150 4.25 7.36 6.04
C VAL A 150 3.54 8.26 7.06
N THR A 151 3.73 7.95 8.35
CA THR A 151 3.09 8.63 9.49
C THR A 151 4.09 9.16 10.54
N LYS A 152 5.40 9.08 10.24
CA LYS A 152 6.52 9.45 11.12
C LYS A 152 7.63 10.13 10.30
N GLU A 153 8.51 10.86 10.97
CA GLU A 153 9.64 11.52 10.31
C GLU A 153 10.59 10.55 9.60
N VAL A 154 11.15 11.01 8.49
CA VAL A 154 12.04 10.25 7.63
C VAL A 154 13.39 10.97 7.57
N PRO A 155 14.51 10.34 7.95
CA PRO A 155 15.84 10.95 7.87
C PRO A 155 16.23 11.33 6.43
N PRO A 156 17.11 12.32 6.23
CA PRO A 156 17.66 12.63 4.91
C PRO A 156 18.29 11.39 4.24
N GLY A 157 18.10 11.25 2.93
CA GLY A 157 18.59 10.12 2.13
C GLY A 157 17.96 8.75 2.40
N ALA A 158 17.12 8.61 3.44
CA ALA A 158 16.52 7.33 3.80
C ALA A 158 15.45 6.88 2.78
N THR A 159 15.28 5.55 2.64
CA THR A 159 14.20 4.96 1.84
C THR A 159 13.12 4.37 2.75
N VAL A 160 11.85 4.56 2.42
CA VAL A 160 10.69 4.11 3.23
C VAL A 160 9.70 3.34 2.36
N VAL A 161 9.30 2.15 2.82
CA VAL A 161 8.41 1.24 2.07
C VAL A 161 7.32 0.64 2.98
N GLY A 162 6.24 0.12 2.38
CA GLY A 162 5.21 -0.65 3.06
C GLY A 162 4.15 0.15 3.83
N ILE A 163 3.24 -0.59 4.45
CA ILE A 163 2.08 -0.07 5.20
C ILE A 163 2.04 -0.77 6.57
N PRO A 164 2.24 -0.05 7.70
CA PRO A 164 2.76 1.31 7.79
C PRO A 164 4.22 1.40 7.30
N GLY A 165 4.61 2.58 6.83
CA GLY A 165 5.92 2.85 6.24
C GLY A 165 7.08 2.59 7.21
N LYS A 166 7.99 1.70 6.81
CA LYS A 166 9.22 1.36 7.54
C LYS A 166 10.43 1.88 6.77
N ILE A 167 11.41 2.45 7.49
CA ILE A 167 12.70 2.83 6.91
C ILE A 167 13.48 1.55 6.59
N VAL A 168 13.81 1.35 5.32
CA VAL A 168 14.79 0.34 4.90
C VAL A 168 16.16 1.00 4.86
N LYS A 169 17.13 0.38 5.54
CA LYS A 169 18.54 0.65 5.27
C LYS A 169 18.83 0.18 3.85
N ARG A 170 19.53 1.00 3.07
CA ARG A 170 20.33 0.47 1.96
C ARG A 170 21.32 -0.55 2.54
N ALA A 171 21.46 -1.69 1.89
CA ALA A 171 22.82 -2.21 1.73
C ALA A 171 23.53 -1.22 0.81
N ASP A 172 24.77 -0.85 1.14
CA ASP A 172 25.61 -0.20 0.14
C ASP A 172 25.97 -1.26 -0.92
N PRO A 173 25.92 -0.93 -2.23
CA PRO A 173 26.13 -1.92 -3.28
C PRO A 173 27.54 -2.55 -3.27
N ASP A 174 28.48 -1.92 -2.57
CA ASP A 174 29.85 -2.38 -2.37
C ASP A 174 30.05 -3.13 -1.04
N VAL A 175 28.97 -3.36 -0.26
CA VAL A 175 29.02 -4.07 1.04
C VAL A 175 27.91 -5.13 1.13
N GLU A 176 28.11 -6.23 0.41
CA GLU A 176 27.51 -7.50 0.79
C GLU A 176 28.10 -7.98 2.13
N GLU A 177 27.52 -7.53 3.25
CA GLU A 177 27.39 -8.40 4.43
C GLU A 177 26.37 -9.50 4.11
N ALA A 178 26.76 -10.38 3.19
CA ALA A 178 26.17 -11.69 3.08
C ALA A 178 26.44 -12.40 4.41
N LEU A 179 25.38 -12.69 5.16
CA LEU A 179 25.46 -13.70 6.21
C LEU A 179 25.94 -15.00 5.56
N ASP A 180 26.90 -15.68 6.17
CA ASP A 180 27.47 -16.97 5.72
C ASP A 180 26.41 -18.09 5.79
N VAL A 181 25.42 -18.00 4.91
CA VAL A 181 24.32 -18.94 4.70
C VAL A 181 24.60 -19.60 3.37
N ASP A 182 25.02 -20.86 3.44
CA ASP A 182 25.33 -21.72 2.29
C ASP A 182 24.34 -21.50 1.13
N PRO A 183 24.80 -21.07 -0.06
CA PRO A 183 23.91 -20.79 -1.18
C PRO A 183 23.08 -22.02 -1.59
N ALA A 184 23.58 -23.24 -1.39
CA ALA A 184 22.82 -24.46 -1.65
C ALA A 184 21.65 -24.64 -0.66
N ARG A 185 21.81 -24.25 0.61
CA ARG A 185 20.71 -24.19 1.60
C ARG A 185 19.66 -23.15 1.18
N ARG A 186 20.09 -22.04 0.57
CA ARG A 186 19.22 -20.97 0.06
C ARG A 186 18.39 -21.43 -1.15
N GLU A 187 19.03 -22.02 -2.17
CA GLU A 187 18.35 -22.57 -3.35
C GLU A 187 17.39 -23.70 -2.98
N ALA A 188 17.78 -24.60 -2.07
CA ALA A 188 16.93 -25.68 -1.60
C ALA A 188 15.65 -25.17 -0.89
N ILE A 189 15.73 -24.04 -0.18
CA ILE A 189 14.55 -23.38 0.43
C ILE A 189 13.66 -22.78 -0.67
N CYS A 190 14.22 -22.03 -1.62
CA CYS A 190 13.46 -21.46 -2.74
C CYS A 190 12.73 -22.54 -3.56
N GLN A 191 13.41 -23.64 -3.92
CA GLN A 191 12.81 -24.76 -4.65
C GLN A 191 11.71 -25.48 -3.85
N LYS A 192 11.83 -25.55 -2.52
CA LYS A 192 10.89 -26.27 -1.65
C LYS A 192 9.62 -25.48 -1.34
N PHE A 193 9.68 -24.14 -1.32
CA PHE A 193 8.52 -23.29 -1.06
C PHE A 193 7.87 -22.70 -2.31
N GLY A 194 8.51 -22.77 -3.49
CA GLY A 194 7.86 -22.63 -4.80
C GLY A 194 7.25 -21.25 -5.12
N PHE A 195 7.49 -20.23 -4.29
CA PHE A 195 6.85 -18.92 -4.39
C PHE A 195 7.86 -17.84 -4.81
N ASP A 196 8.03 -17.65 -6.12
CA ASP A 196 8.81 -16.54 -6.67
C ASP A 196 7.94 -15.26 -6.67
N ALA A 197 8.14 -14.43 -5.65
CA ALA A 197 7.28 -13.29 -5.35
C ALA A 197 7.52 -12.11 -6.32
N TYR A 198 6.82 -12.14 -7.46
CA TYR A 198 6.77 -11.08 -8.47
C TYR A 198 6.60 -9.68 -7.83
N GLY A 199 7.72 -8.96 -7.66
CA GLY A 199 7.76 -7.63 -7.07
C GLY A 199 8.96 -7.37 -6.14
N VAL A 200 9.59 -8.41 -5.58
CA VAL A 200 10.78 -8.24 -4.73
C VAL A 200 12.05 -8.25 -5.58
N SER A 201 12.46 -7.06 -6.05
CA SER A 201 13.82 -6.87 -6.58
C SER A 201 14.87 -7.05 -5.48
N GLN A 202 16.03 -7.62 -5.83
CA GLN A 202 17.12 -7.86 -4.88
C GLN A 202 17.60 -6.56 -4.17
N ASP A 203 17.48 -5.42 -4.84
CA ASP A 203 17.78 -4.08 -4.31
C ASP A 203 16.84 -3.58 -3.20
N MET A 204 15.67 -4.19 -3.00
CA MET A 204 14.63 -3.68 -2.10
C MET A 204 13.90 -4.78 -1.30
N PRO A 205 14.60 -5.46 -0.37
CA PRO A 205 13.98 -6.47 0.48
C PRO A 205 12.94 -5.86 1.43
N ASP A 206 11.74 -6.44 1.45
CA ASP A 206 10.69 -6.04 2.39
C ASP A 206 11.13 -6.30 3.85
N PRO A 207 11.03 -5.29 4.74
CA PRO A 207 11.36 -5.46 6.15
C PRO A 207 10.42 -6.42 6.91
N VAL A 208 9.23 -6.78 6.42
CA VAL A 208 8.43 -7.87 7.02
C VAL A 208 9.00 -9.23 6.62
N ALA A 209 9.16 -9.51 5.33
CA ALA A 209 9.76 -10.73 4.80
C ALA A 209 11.15 -11.01 5.40
N ARG A 210 12.03 -9.99 5.49
CA ARG A 210 13.34 -10.13 6.14
C ARG A 210 13.23 -10.52 7.62
N SER A 211 12.22 -10.00 8.32
CA SER A 211 11.97 -10.35 9.74
C SER A 211 11.44 -11.78 9.87
N MET A 212 10.57 -12.22 8.96
CA MET A 212 10.08 -13.60 8.91
C MET A 212 11.20 -14.61 8.61
N GLN A 213 12.04 -14.33 7.62
CA GLN A 213 13.23 -15.13 7.30
C GLN A 213 14.15 -15.30 8.52
N ALA A 214 14.50 -14.20 9.19
CA ALA A 214 15.35 -14.25 10.39
C ALA A 214 14.72 -15.03 11.57
N MET A 215 13.39 -15.08 11.67
CA MET A 215 12.70 -15.93 12.66
C MET A 215 12.72 -17.41 12.26
N LEU A 216 12.52 -17.73 10.98
CA LEU A 216 12.60 -19.11 10.46
C LEU A 216 14.01 -19.69 10.60
N ASP A 217 15.05 -18.92 10.22
CA ASP A 217 16.45 -19.32 10.41
C ASP A 217 16.76 -19.59 11.89
N HIS A 218 16.20 -18.78 12.81
CA HIS A 218 16.36 -18.98 14.24
C HIS A 218 15.61 -20.24 14.75
N MET A 219 14.40 -20.49 14.26
CA MET A 219 13.64 -21.71 14.59
C MET A 219 14.41 -22.96 14.16
N HIS A 220 14.90 -23.01 12.90
CA HIS A 220 15.72 -24.12 12.42
C HIS A 220 17.00 -24.31 13.27
N ALA A 221 17.66 -23.23 13.68
CA ALA A 221 18.84 -23.31 14.55
C ALA A 221 18.52 -23.77 15.99
N VAL A 222 17.30 -23.52 16.48
CA VAL A 222 16.80 -24.04 17.76
C VAL A 222 16.45 -25.53 17.63
N ASP A 223 15.76 -25.94 16.57
CA ASP A 223 15.40 -27.35 16.34
C ASP A 223 16.66 -28.22 16.17
N GLU A 224 17.61 -27.80 15.32
CA GLU A 224 18.92 -28.45 15.18
C GLU A 224 19.67 -28.58 16.51
N ARG A 225 19.44 -27.67 17.47
CA ARG A 225 20.06 -27.70 18.81
C ARG A 225 19.29 -28.61 19.77
N ILE A 226 17.97 -28.66 19.68
CA ILE A 226 17.12 -29.58 20.45
C ILE A 226 17.40 -31.03 20.02
N GLU A 227 17.46 -31.33 18.72
CA GLU A 227 17.81 -32.67 18.22
C GLU A 227 19.20 -33.13 18.70
N ARG A 228 20.19 -32.24 18.69
CA ARG A 228 21.53 -32.52 19.26
C ARG A 228 21.48 -32.78 20.76
N MET A 229 20.63 -32.08 21.51
CA MET A 229 20.42 -32.31 22.94
C MET A 229 19.74 -33.66 23.20
N CYS A 230 18.62 -33.94 22.54
CA CYS A 230 17.87 -35.18 22.69
C CYS A 230 18.68 -36.41 22.25
N SER A 231 19.43 -36.33 21.14
CA SER A 231 20.35 -37.40 20.73
C SER A 231 21.55 -37.60 21.67
N THR A 232 21.82 -36.66 22.58
CA THR A 232 22.80 -36.81 23.67
C THR A 232 22.13 -37.40 24.91
N LEU A 233 20.91 -36.98 25.26
CA LEU A 233 20.12 -37.56 26.35
C LEU A 233 19.82 -39.05 26.12
N ARG A 234 19.44 -39.43 24.89
CA ARG A 234 19.27 -40.84 24.48
C ARG A 234 20.54 -41.71 24.60
N LYS A 235 21.74 -41.11 24.74
CA LYS A 235 23.01 -41.84 24.99
C LYS A 235 23.36 -41.93 26.47
N LEU A 236 22.59 -41.27 27.34
CA LEU A 236 22.77 -41.22 28.79
C LEU A 236 21.64 -41.97 29.51
N ASP A 237 20.45 -42.04 28.92
CA ASP A 237 19.31 -42.84 29.38
C ASP A 237 18.55 -43.43 28.17
N ASP A 238 18.62 -44.75 27.99
CA ASP A 238 17.88 -45.51 26.96
C ASP A 238 16.35 -45.43 27.14
N ASN A 239 15.85 -45.01 28.32
CA ASN A 239 14.43 -44.84 28.58
C ASN A 239 13.90 -43.47 28.13
N TYR A 240 14.78 -42.53 27.74
CA TYR A 240 14.36 -41.20 27.30
C TYR A 240 13.55 -41.27 26.00
N ARG A 241 12.29 -40.82 26.06
CA ARG A 241 11.38 -40.73 24.92
C ARG A 241 11.07 -39.27 24.64
N ASP A 242 11.37 -38.83 23.43
CA ASP A 242 11.00 -37.50 22.96
C ASP A 242 9.47 -37.31 22.97
N GLY A 243 9.04 -36.17 23.51
CA GLY A 243 7.66 -35.70 23.35
C GLY A 243 7.39 -35.39 21.89
N ARG A 244 6.31 -35.95 21.33
CA ARG A 244 5.92 -35.67 19.95
C ARG A 244 5.47 -34.21 19.84
N LEU A 245 6.13 -33.42 18.98
CA LEU A 245 5.70 -32.06 18.68
C LEU A 245 4.24 -32.07 18.16
N PRO A 246 3.42 -31.05 18.50
CA PRO A 246 2.11 -30.88 17.88
C PRO A 246 2.25 -30.79 16.36
N ALA A 247 1.36 -31.45 15.63
CA ALA A 247 1.26 -31.24 14.19
C ALA A 247 0.64 -29.86 13.94
N LEU A 248 1.24 -29.10 13.02
CA LEU A 248 0.55 -27.98 12.39
C LEU A 248 -0.62 -28.56 11.58
N ARG A 249 -1.84 -28.04 11.78
CA ARG A 249 -3.02 -28.43 11.02
C ARG A 249 -3.33 -27.35 9.99
N ASP A 250 -3.80 -27.72 8.81
CA ASP A 250 -4.21 -26.75 7.78
C ASP A 250 -5.38 -25.87 8.29
N GLU A 251 -6.21 -26.42 9.19
CA GLU A 251 -7.24 -25.71 9.97
C GLU A 251 -6.71 -24.46 10.70
N ASP A 252 -5.46 -24.48 11.18
CA ASP A 252 -4.85 -23.36 11.93
C ASP A 252 -4.38 -22.20 11.01
N PHE A 253 -4.52 -22.35 9.69
CA PHE A 253 -4.08 -21.37 8.68
C PHE A 253 -5.17 -20.95 7.69
N ALA A 254 -6.39 -21.50 7.79
CA ALA A 254 -7.48 -21.26 6.83
C ALA A 254 -7.76 -19.75 6.58
N ASP A 255 -7.89 -18.97 7.66
CA ASP A 255 -8.12 -17.52 7.63
C ASP A 255 -7.05 -16.71 6.84
N VAL A 256 -5.88 -17.30 6.57
CA VAL A 256 -4.76 -16.68 5.83
C VAL A 256 -4.69 -17.18 4.38
N LEU A 257 -5.23 -18.37 4.10
CA LEU A 257 -5.26 -18.95 2.76
C LEU A 257 -6.44 -18.42 1.91
N ASP A 258 -7.55 -18.05 2.56
CA ASP A 258 -8.76 -17.51 1.92
C ASP A 258 -8.59 -16.10 1.28
N GLU A 259 -7.47 -15.40 1.49
CA GLU A 259 -7.19 -14.13 0.78
C GLU A 259 -6.76 -14.31 -0.69
N HIS A 260 -6.57 -15.55 -1.18
CA HIS A 260 -6.22 -15.82 -2.57
C HIS A 260 -7.37 -16.38 -3.43
N ASP A 261 -7.64 -15.65 -4.52
CA ASP A 261 -8.53 -15.98 -5.64
C ASP A 261 -10.05 -15.93 -5.40
N THR A 262 -10.53 -14.76 -4.97
CA THR A 262 -11.81 -14.23 -5.51
C THR A 262 -11.55 -13.31 -6.71
N GLY A 263 -10.94 -13.89 -7.77
CA GLY A 263 -10.94 -13.29 -9.10
C GLY A 263 -12.36 -12.94 -9.57
N CYS A 264 -12.48 -12.02 -10.54
CA CYS A 264 -13.79 -11.57 -11.02
C CYS A 264 -14.65 -12.75 -11.50
N PRO A 265 -15.95 -12.82 -11.13
CA PRO A 265 -16.81 -13.90 -11.58
C PRO A 265 -16.94 -13.87 -13.10
N ASP A 266 -16.71 -15.02 -13.74
CA ASP A 266 -16.68 -15.16 -15.19
C ASP A 266 -18.02 -14.76 -15.81
N VAL A 267 -18.03 -13.70 -16.62
CA VAL A 267 -19.27 -13.14 -17.20
C VAL A 267 -19.59 -13.83 -18.53
N ASP A 268 -19.63 -15.17 -18.52
CA ASP A 268 -20.24 -15.93 -19.63
C ASP A 268 -20.80 -17.31 -19.22
N GLN A 269 -22.02 -17.29 -18.70
CA GLN A 269 -22.96 -18.42 -18.83
C GLN A 269 -24.42 -17.99 -18.61
N ARG A 270 -25.02 -17.45 -19.67
CA ARG A 270 -26.48 -17.36 -19.83
C ARG A 270 -26.89 -18.00 -21.16
N SER A 271 -28.08 -18.59 -21.17
CA SER A 271 -28.72 -19.19 -22.35
C SER A 271 -28.03 -20.41 -22.97
N THR A 272 -28.36 -21.60 -22.45
CA THR A 272 -29.30 -22.49 -23.17
C THR A 272 -30.06 -23.36 -22.19
N ALA A 273 -31.39 -23.41 -22.32
CA ALA A 273 -32.25 -24.39 -21.64
C ALA A 273 -33.08 -25.15 -22.69
N PRO A 274 -33.13 -26.50 -22.65
CA PRO A 274 -34.12 -27.28 -23.37
C PRO A 274 -35.30 -27.68 -22.46
N ALA A 275 -36.52 -27.70 -22.99
CA ALA A 275 -37.73 -28.01 -22.22
C ALA A 275 -38.46 -29.24 -22.78
N SER A 276 -38.60 -30.29 -21.97
CA SER A 276 -39.49 -31.45 -22.20
C SER A 276 -39.55 -32.36 -20.96
N ALA A 277 -40.60 -33.12 -20.64
CA ALA A 277 -42.06 -32.94 -20.67
C ALA A 277 -42.73 -34.27 -20.26
N LYS A 278 -43.83 -34.25 -19.48
CA LYS A 278 -44.76 -35.37 -19.17
C LYS A 278 -44.20 -36.50 -18.25
N SER A 279 -45.00 -37.21 -17.43
CA SER A 279 -46.41 -37.05 -16.99
C SER A 279 -46.73 -37.95 -15.78
N SER A 280 -47.89 -37.73 -15.11
CA SER A 280 -48.79 -38.72 -14.44
C SER A 280 -48.24 -39.63 -13.31
N ALA A 281 -48.92 -39.95 -12.21
CA ALA A 281 -50.15 -39.49 -11.52
C ALA A 281 -50.15 -40.16 -10.10
N GLU A 282 -51.15 -40.28 -9.22
CA GLU A 282 -52.59 -39.90 -9.14
C GLU A 282 -53.07 -39.98 -7.65
N SER A 283 -54.38 -40.11 -7.41
CA SER A 283 -55.04 -40.64 -6.19
C SER A 283 -55.11 -39.80 -4.91
N SER A 284 -56.25 -39.13 -4.79
CA SER A 284 -56.96 -38.65 -3.60
C SER A 284 -56.99 -39.55 -2.35
N ASN A 285 -57.07 -38.93 -1.15
CA ASN A 285 -58.18 -39.19 -0.23
C ASN A 285 -58.38 -38.11 0.86
N THR A 286 -59.64 -37.88 1.23
CA THR A 286 -60.07 -37.13 2.44
C THR A 286 -61.26 -37.90 3.05
N PRO A 287 -61.52 -37.81 4.36
CA PRO A 287 -62.62 -36.94 4.79
C PRO A 287 -62.38 -36.22 6.14
N GLU A 288 -63.38 -35.44 6.56
CA GLU A 288 -63.36 -34.55 7.73
C GLU A 288 -63.57 -35.28 9.07
N ASN A 289 -63.10 -34.69 10.18
CA ASN A 289 -63.93 -34.43 11.37
C ASN A 289 -63.23 -33.53 12.41
N GLU A 290 -63.97 -32.52 12.86
CA GLU A 290 -63.77 -31.73 14.10
C GLU A 290 -64.94 -32.08 15.07
N PRO A 291 -65.11 -31.50 16.29
CA PRO A 291 -64.27 -30.55 17.04
C PRO A 291 -64.08 -30.90 18.55
N LYS A 292 -63.54 -29.92 19.30
CA LYS A 292 -63.70 -29.63 20.76
C LYS A 292 -62.57 -30.03 21.74
N ALA A 293 -61.70 -29.04 21.97
CA ALA A 293 -61.43 -28.38 23.26
C ALA A 293 -61.46 -29.18 24.59
N GLU A 294 -60.37 -29.05 25.36
CA GLU A 294 -60.45 -28.40 26.68
C GLU A 294 -59.14 -27.65 27.04
N GLN A 295 -59.00 -27.18 28.29
CA GLN A 295 -58.08 -26.09 28.70
C GLN A 295 -56.86 -26.60 29.50
N GLU A 296 -55.73 -25.86 29.51
CA GLU A 296 -55.20 -25.22 30.74
C GLU A 296 -53.96 -24.30 30.55
N LYS A 297 -53.95 -23.20 31.35
CA LYS A 297 -52.82 -22.50 32.00
C LYS A 297 -51.53 -22.10 31.25
N LEU A 298 -51.47 -20.79 30.93
CA LEU A 298 -50.30 -19.91 31.17
C LEU A 298 -50.05 -19.71 32.71
N PRO A 299 -48.98 -19.04 33.22
CA PRO A 299 -48.09 -18.05 32.57
C PRO A 299 -46.57 -18.31 32.84
N PRO A 300 -45.63 -17.35 33.10
CA PRO A 300 -44.32 -17.39 32.41
C PRO A 300 -43.09 -17.42 33.35
N ARG A 301 -41.87 -17.31 32.79
CA ARG A 301 -40.70 -16.80 33.52
C ARG A 301 -39.74 -16.05 32.59
N ASN A 302 -39.60 -14.74 32.83
CA ASN A 302 -38.36 -14.03 32.53
C ASN A 302 -37.35 -14.32 33.64
N GLY A 303 -36.06 -14.25 33.30
CA GLY A 303 -34.91 -14.27 34.20
C GLY A 303 -33.73 -13.65 33.48
#